data_AF-A0A7X3PW98-F1
#
_entry.id   AF-A0A7X3PW98-F1
#
_cell.length_a   1.000
_cell.length_b   1.000
_cell.length_c   1.000
_cell.angle_alpha   90.00
_cell.angle_beta   90.00
_cell.angle_gamma   90.00
#
_symmetry.space_group_name_H-M   'P 1'
#
loop_
_entity.id
_entity.type
_entity.pdbx_description
1 polymer ?
#
loop_
_entity_poly.entity_id
_entity_poly.type
_entity_poly.pdbx_seq_one_letter_code
_entity_poly.pdbx_strand_id
1 'polypeptide(L)' 'LHEALDKLSPGEVSPLIETEIGIHILQLEENRPGITQPFEKVKEAIGNRLFQEKIQASHDKWMSSLKDRAYIEIRF' A
#
# COMPACT_ATOMS: atom_id res chain seq x y z
N LEU A 1 3.85 -1.71 11.81
CA LEU A 1 2.85 -2.20 12.79
C LEU A 1 2.27 -3.55 12.38
N HIS A 2 1.74 -3.72 11.16
CA HIS A 2 1.15 -4.99 10.71
C HIS A 2 2.09 -6.21 10.88
N GLU A 3 3.33 -6.14 10.39
CA GLU A 3 4.31 -7.23 10.54
C GLU A 3 4.61 -7.64 11.98
N ALA A 4 4.38 -6.74 12.96
CA ALA A 4 4.61 -7.08 14.37
C ALA A 4 3.50 -8.00 14.90
N LEU A 5 2.30 -7.96 14.33
CA LEU A 5 1.18 -8.84 14.69
C LEU A 5 1.34 -10.24 14.10
N ASP A 6 2.00 -10.38 12.95
CA ASP A 6 2.21 -11.67 12.28
C ASP A 6 3.06 -12.66 13.10
N LYS A 7 3.84 -12.14 14.06
CA LYS A 7 4.72 -12.92 14.93
C LYS A 7 4.08 -13.30 16.27
N LEU A 8 2.91 -12.76 16.59
CA LEU A 8 2.25 -12.94 17.88
C LEU A 8 1.22 -14.07 17.82
N SER A 9 1.11 -14.78 18.94
CA SER A 9 -0.03 -15.67 19.18
C SER A 9 -1.21 -14.91 19.78
N PRO A 10 -2.47 -15.35 19.60
CA PRO A 10 -3.61 -14.75 20.31
C PRO A 10 -3.37 -14.74 21.83
N GLY A 11 -3.64 -13.60 22.46
CA GLY A 11 -3.35 -13.26 23.85
C GLY A 11 -1.98 -12.60 24.07
N GLU A 12 -1.05 -12.68 23.11
CA GLU A 12 0.33 -12.20 23.27
C GLU A 12 0.46 -10.70 23.01
N VAL A 13 1.40 -10.07 23.74
CA VAL A 13 1.70 -8.64 23.67
C VAL A 13 2.99 -8.42 22.90
N SER A 14 2.99 -7.44 22.00
CA SER A 14 4.15 -7.06 21.20
C SER A 14 5.26 -6.44 22.06
N PRO A 15 6.52 -6.51 21.61
CA PRO A 15 7.55 -5.60 22.09
C PRO A 15 7.17 -4.14 21.75
N LEU A 16 7.88 -3.16 22.33
CA LEU A 16 7.66 -1.76 22.01
C LEU A 16 8.01 -1.50 20.52
N ILE A 17 7.08 -0.89 19.79
CA ILE A 17 7.24 -0.56 18.37
C ILE A 17 7.30 0.96 18.24
N GLU A 18 8.44 1.49 17.85
CA GLU A 18 8.61 2.90 17.51
C GLU A 18 8.11 3.16 16.09
N THR A 19 7.30 4.21 15.94
CA THR A 19 6.82 4.73 14.66
C THR A 19 6.97 6.24 14.64
N GLU A 20 6.79 6.86 13.47
CA GLU A 20 6.89 8.33 13.31
C GLU A 20 5.95 9.11 14.24
N ILE A 21 4.87 8.48 14.68
CA ILE A 21 3.85 9.08 15.56
C ILE A 21 4.04 8.70 17.05
N GLY A 22 5.04 7.88 17.39
CA GLY A 22 5.38 7.50 18.77
C GLY A 22 5.51 6.00 19.02
N ILE A 23 5.33 5.58 20.27
CA ILE A 23 5.56 4.20 20.71
C ILE A 23 4.23 3.43 20.79
N HIS A 24 4.19 2.23 20.22
CA HIS A 24 3.04 1.34 20.21
C HIS A 24 3.34 0.04 20.95
N ILE A 25 2.38 -0.41 21.75
CA ILE A 25 2.36 -1.74 22.36
C ILE A 25 1.02 -2.36 21.96
N LEU A 26 1.06 -3.52 21.31
CA LEU A 26 -0.10 -4.17 20.72
C LEU A 26 -0.37 -5.50 21.41
N GLN A 27 -1.63 -5.87 21.63
CA GLN A 27 -1.99 -7.22 22.04
C GLN A 27 -2.83 -7.85 20.92
N LEU A 28 -2.50 -9.07 20.52
CA LEU A 28 -3.31 -9.79 19.54
C LEU A 28 -4.47 -10.48 20.27
N GLU A 29 -5.71 -10.01 20.11
CA GLU A 29 -6.85 -10.66 20.78
C GLU A 29 -7.26 -11.97 20.10
N GLU A 30 -7.37 -11.96 18.77
CA GLU A 30 -7.84 -13.08 17.97
C GLU A 30 -7.17 -13.05 16.59
N ASN A 31 -6.83 -14.22 16.04
CA ASN A 31 -6.41 -14.34 14.65
C ASN A 31 -7.51 -15.06 13.85
N ARG A 32 -8.14 -14.34 12.93
CA ARG A 32 -9.12 -14.91 12.00
C ARG A 32 -8.43 -15.19 10.67
N PRO A 33 -8.35 -16.46 10.22
CA PRO A 33 -7.70 -16.79 8.97
C PRO A 33 -8.40 -16.06 7.82
N GLY A 34 -7.61 -15.39 6.99
CA GLY A 34 -8.11 -14.76 5.78
C GLY A 34 -8.71 -15.81 4.84
N ILE A 35 -9.89 -15.52 4.31
CA ILE A 35 -10.51 -16.36 3.28
C ILE A 35 -10.12 -15.79 1.92
N THR A 36 -9.49 -16.61 1.08
CA THR A 36 -9.23 -16.24 -0.32
C THR A 36 -10.55 -16.07 -1.06
N GLN A 37 -10.81 -14.87 -1.55
CA GLN A 37 -12.02 -14.61 -2.33
C GLN A 37 -11.92 -15.27 -3.72
N PRO A 38 -12.98 -15.93 -4.21
CA PRO A 38 -13.01 -16.48 -5.56
C PRO A 38 -12.74 -15.39 -6.60
N PHE A 39 -11.96 -15.74 -7.64
CA PHE A 39 -11.54 -14.78 -8.67
C PHE A 39 -12.72 -14.01 -9.27
N GLU A 40 -13.83 -14.68 -9.59
CA GLU A 40 -15.02 -14.03 -10.16
C GLU A 40 -15.58 -12.88 -9.30
N LYS A 41 -15.45 -12.95 -7.97
CA LYS A 41 -15.91 -11.88 -7.07
C LYS A 41 -15.00 -10.66 -7.06
N VAL A 42 -13.72 -10.85 -7.39
CA VAL A 42 -12.69 -9.80 -7.31
C VAL A 42 -12.17 -9.35 -8.68
N LYS A 43 -12.57 -10.03 -9.76
CA LYS A 43 -12.11 -9.80 -11.13
C LYS A 43 -12.28 -8.36 -11.57
N GLU A 44 -13.45 -7.77 -11.32
CA GLU A 44 -13.73 -6.38 -11.70
C GLU A 44 -12.85 -5.40 -10.92
N ALA A 45 -12.75 -5.58 -9.60
CA ALA A 45 -11.90 -4.74 -8.75
C ALA A 45 -10.42 -4.82 -9.16
N ILE A 46 -9.92 -6.02 -9.44
CA ILE A 46 -8.56 -6.23 -9.97
C ILE A 46 -8.40 -5.56 -11.33
N GLY A 47 -9.36 -5.75 -12.24
CA GLY A 47 -9.34 -5.15 -13.58
C GLY A 47 -9.29 -3.62 -13.54
N ASN A 48 -10.14 -3.00 -12.72
CA ASN A 48 -10.15 -1.56 -12.50
C ASN A 48 -8.81 -1.07 -11.95
N ARG A 49 -8.25 -1.77 -10.95
CA ARG A 49 -6.94 -1.42 -10.40
C ARG A 49 -5.84 -1.48 -11.46
N LEU A 50 -5.73 -2.58 -12.21
CA LEU A 50 -4.73 -2.74 -13.26
C LEU A 50 -4.88 -1.69 -14.37
N PHE A 51 -6.12 -1.32 -14.70
CA PHE A 51 -6.40 -0.26 -15.65
C PHE A 51 -5.88 1.10 -15.16
N GLN A 52 -6.18 1.47 -13.91
CA GLN A 52 -5.68 2.71 -13.32
C GLN A 52 -4.15 2.75 -13.24
N GLU A 53 -3.52 1.66 -12.80
CA GLU A 53 -2.05 1.52 -12.75
C GLU A 53 -1.42 1.76 -14.14
N LYS A 54 -2.02 1.18 -15.19
CA LYS A 54 -1.53 1.33 -16.56
C LYS A 54 -1.74 2.74 -17.13
N ILE A 55 -2.87 3.37 -16.83
CA ILE A 55 -3.12 4.76 -17.21
C ILE A 55 -2.13 5.68 -16.54
N GLN A 56 -1.94 5.54 -15.22
CA GLN A 56 -1.02 6.37 -14.46
C GLN A 56 0.41 6.25 -15.00
N ALA A 57 0.89 5.03 -15.22
CA ALA A 57 2.22 4.81 -15.79
C ALA A 57 2.39 5.44 -17.19
N SER A 58 1.35 5.36 -18.03
CA SER A 58 1.36 5.98 -19.36
C SER A 58 1.34 7.49 -19.29
N HIS A 59 0.55 8.05 -18.38
CA HIS A 59 0.46 9.48 -18.11
C HIS A 59 1.80 10.03 -17.61
N ASP A 60 2.43 9.38 -16.64
CA ASP A 60 3.71 9.81 -16.07
C ASP A 60 4.82 9.79 -17.12
N LYS A 61 4.85 8.75 -17.96
CA LYS A 61 5.77 8.68 -19.09
C LYS A 61 5.53 9.81 -20.10
N TRP A 62 4.27 10.08 -20.43
CA TRP A 62 3.92 11.17 -21.35
C TRP A 62 4.33 12.53 -20.78
N MET A 63 4.02 12.79 -19.51
CA MET A 63 4.40 14.02 -18.80
C MET A 63 5.91 14.20 -18.72
N SER A 64 6.67 13.14 -18.44
CA SER A 64 8.14 13.18 -18.49
C SER A 64 8.61 13.61 -19.87
N SER A 65 8.09 12.98 -20.94
CA SER A 65 8.50 13.30 -22.31
C SER A 65 8.16 14.74 -22.74
N LEU A 66 7.10 15.32 -22.18
CA LEU A 66 6.74 16.71 -22.41
C LEU A 66 7.70 17.66 -21.69
N LYS A 67 8.03 17.37 -20.43
CA LYS A 67 9.00 18.15 -19.65
C LYS A 67 10.37 18.13 -20.31
N ASP A 68 10.83 16.98 -20.80
CA ASP A 68 12.14 16.82 -21.44
C ASP A 68 12.27 17.65 -22.74
N ARG A 69 11.15 17.88 -23.44
CA ARG A 69 11.12 18.66 -24.68
C ARG A 69 10.81 20.14 -24.47
N ALA A 70 10.41 20.54 -23.27
CA ALA A 70 10.04 21.91 -22.96
C ALA A 70 11.22 22.64 -22.31
N TYR A 71 11.49 23.88 -22.75
CA TYR A 71 12.34 24.78 -21.98
C TYR A 71 11.56 25.25 -20.74
N ILE A 72 11.95 24.78 -19.56
CA ILE A 72 11.32 25.14 -18.28
C ILE A 72 12.34 25.91 -17.45
N GLU A 73 12.07 27.20 -17.22
CA GLU A 73 12.86 28.06 -16.34
C GLU A 73 12.05 28.33 -15.06
N ILE A 74 12.54 27.86 -13.91
CA ILE A 74 11.95 28.15 -12.60
C ILE A 74 12.70 29.35 -12.01
N ARG A 75 12.02 30.49 -11.87
CA ARG A 75 12.54 31.67 -11.17
C ARG A 75 12.04 31.67 -9.73
N PHE A 76 12.96 31.87 -8.79
CA PHE A 76 12.69 32.03 -7.36
C PHE A 76 12.69 33.51 -6.97
#